data_AF-A0A6L5G3H8-F1
#
_entry.id   AF-A0A6L5G3H8-F1
#
_cell.length_a   1.000
_cell.length_b   1.000
_cell.length_c   1.000
_cell.angle_alpha   90.00
_cell.angle_beta   90.00
_cell.angle_gamma   90.00
#
_symmetry.space_group_name_H-M   'P 1'
#
loop_
_entity.id
_entity.type
_entity.pdbx_description
1 polymer ?
#
loop_
_entity_poly.entity_id
_entity_poly.type
_entity_poly.pdbx_seq_one_letter_code
_entity_poly.pdbx_strand_id
1 'polypeptide(L)'
;MTMRRIDSDEVPARLRRLASSSARRIPPPLLRQAVDALDSDDWLRSKVVEETDDLDPDAPAREHAASALFLLRPPSWEERIAELSERRRHADLAGELARMEEARHDDARTIERLRGELKRLERERDAIESSTAERFGAEIELEARRRLTADRVRAEVERRVEDTIAEKSAVEEALRASEGRLAETRLALERERRKPVEVSTTEALLGIPGSPEAIADTLDRVALAARRKVSTQVEPTVRHAIDDLAVRPDLPEAVTELLRTPRRWLIDGYNVAHLLSGRQPEAMDRLRLEAKLADLLTKAAS
;
A
#
# COMPACT_ATOMS: atom_id res chain seq x y z
N MET A 1 -17.54 -30.05 65.08
CA MET A 1 -16.22 -30.30 65.70
C MET A 1 -16.51 -30.77 67.12
N THR A 2 -17.04 -31.98 67.21
CA THR A 2 -17.97 -32.43 68.28
C THR A 2 -17.43 -33.62 69.10
N MET A 3 -16.19 -34.04 68.85
CA MET A 3 -15.57 -35.22 69.51
C MET A 3 -14.32 -34.88 70.32
N ARG A 4 -14.03 -33.59 70.52
CA ARG A 4 -12.80 -33.14 71.24
C ARG A 4 -13.01 -32.91 72.74
N ARG A 5 -14.26 -32.94 73.20
CA ARG A 5 -14.65 -32.71 74.61
C ARG A 5 -15.13 -33.97 75.32
N ILE A 6 -15.23 -35.09 74.60
CA ILE A 6 -15.62 -36.40 75.12
C ILE A 6 -14.33 -37.15 75.50
N ASP A 7 -14.30 -37.76 76.68
CA ASP A 7 -13.14 -38.53 77.13
C ASP A 7 -12.85 -39.69 76.16
N SER A 8 -11.57 -40.01 75.94
CA SER A 8 -11.14 -40.99 74.92
C SER A 8 -11.76 -42.37 75.09
N ASP A 9 -12.17 -42.67 76.32
CA ASP A 9 -12.70 -43.96 76.74
C ASP A 9 -14.21 -44.07 76.49
N GLU A 10 -14.89 -42.92 76.32
CA GLU A 10 -16.31 -42.82 76.00
C GLU A 10 -16.58 -42.82 74.48
N VAL A 11 -15.55 -42.62 73.65
CA VAL A 11 -15.70 -42.63 72.18
C VAL A 11 -15.73 -44.07 71.65
N PRO A 12 -16.80 -44.49 70.92
CA PRO A 12 -16.88 -45.80 70.30
C PRO A 12 -15.64 -46.11 69.44
N ALA A 13 -15.14 -47.35 69.51
CA ALA A 13 -13.89 -47.75 68.84
C ALA A 13 -13.83 -47.40 67.34
N ARG A 14 -14.99 -47.49 66.66
CA ARG A 14 -15.16 -47.13 65.24
C ARG A 14 -14.92 -45.63 64.94
N LEU A 15 -15.08 -44.73 65.91
CA LEU A 15 -14.94 -43.28 65.74
C LEU A 15 -13.63 -42.72 66.30
N ARG A 16 -12.81 -43.52 66.99
CA ARG A 16 -11.55 -43.06 67.57
C ARG A 16 -10.60 -42.42 66.54
N ARG A 17 -10.55 -42.97 65.32
CA ARG A 17 -9.76 -42.41 64.21
C ARG A 17 -10.25 -41.03 63.76
N LEU A 18 -11.55 -40.78 63.85
CA LEU A 18 -12.17 -39.50 63.55
C LEU A 18 -11.91 -38.50 64.68
N ALA A 19 -12.06 -38.93 65.94
CA ALA A 19 -11.78 -38.11 67.12
C ALA A 19 -10.32 -37.67 67.21
N SER A 20 -9.38 -38.53 66.80
CA SER A 20 -7.94 -38.21 66.68
C SER A 20 -7.58 -37.35 65.46
N SER A 21 -8.51 -37.14 64.52
CA SER A 21 -8.22 -36.39 63.29
C SER A 21 -8.19 -34.88 63.56
N SER A 22 -7.05 -34.25 63.29
CA SER A 22 -6.87 -32.79 63.37
C SER A 22 -7.11 -32.08 62.04
N ALA A 23 -7.49 -32.83 60.98
CA ALA A 23 -7.59 -32.29 59.63
C ALA A 23 -8.75 -31.29 59.50
N ARG A 24 -8.47 -30.15 58.84
CA ARG A 24 -9.49 -29.13 58.51
C ARG A 24 -10.61 -29.67 57.61
N ARG A 25 -10.33 -30.73 56.85
CA ARG A 25 -11.29 -31.43 55.98
C ARG A 25 -11.22 -32.93 56.26
N ILE A 26 -12.33 -33.50 56.70
CA ILE A 26 -12.43 -34.94 56.98
C ILE A 26 -12.42 -35.68 55.63
N PRO A 27 -11.54 -36.68 55.43
CA PRO A 27 -11.54 -37.51 54.23
C PRO A 27 -12.90 -38.20 54.00
N PRO A 28 -13.35 -38.36 52.74
CA PRO A 28 -14.64 -39.01 52.42
C PRO A 28 -14.92 -40.35 53.13
N PRO A 29 -13.98 -41.31 53.27
CA PRO A 29 -14.27 -42.57 53.96
C PRO A 29 -14.54 -42.38 55.46
N LEU A 30 -13.82 -41.45 56.12
CA LEU A 30 -14.04 -41.14 57.53
C LEU A 30 -15.33 -40.33 57.73
N LEU A 31 -15.70 -39.50 56.77
CA LEU A 31 -16.98 -38.78 56.79
C LEU A 31 -18.16 -39.75 56.68
N ARG A 32 -18.11 -40.72 55.75
CA ARG A 32 -19.14 -41.76 55.64
C ARG A 32 -19.26 -42.56 56.94
N GLN A 33 -18.13 -42.99 57.51
CA GLN A 33 -18.12 -43.70 58.78
C GLN A 33 -18.71 -42.88 59.94
N ALA A 34 -18.50 -41.56 59.95
CA ALA A 34 -19.10 -40.66 60.93
C ALA A 34 -20.63 -40.57 60.77
N VAL A 35 -21.10 -40.45 59.53
CA VAL A 35 -22.54 -40.39 59.21
C VAL A 35 -23.22 -41.71 59.56
N ASP A 36 -22.63 -42.86 59.21
CA ASP A 36 -23.17 -44.19 59.53
C ASP A 36 -23.23 -44.42 61.06
N ALA A 37 -22.25 -43.87 61.80
CA ALA A 37 -22.28 -43.93 63.25
C ALA A 37 -23.36 -43.02 63.84
N LEU A 38 -23.54 -41.81 63.31
CA LEU A 38 -24.67 -40.95 63.69
C LEU A 38 -26.02 -41.57 63.34
N ASP A 39 -26.10 -42.35 62.27
CA ASP A 39 -27.33 -43.03 61.87
C ASP A 39 -27.72 -44.16 62.85
N SER A 40 -26.73 -44.90 63.33
CA SER A 40 -26.91 -46.11 64.16
C SER A 40 -26.82 -45.88 65.67
N ASP A 41 -26.44 -44.70 66.14
CA ASP A 41 -26.10 -44.44 67.55
C ASP A 41 -26.84 -43.23 68.12
N ASP A 42 -27.89 -43.51 68.89
CA ASP A 42 -28.76 -42.49 69.47
C ASP A 42 -28.04 -41.63 70.52
N TRP A 43 -27.10 -42.22 71.27
CA TRP A 43 -26.29 -41.51 72.24
C TRP A 43 -25.40 -40.48 71.54
N LEU A 44 -24.73 -40.88 70.46
CA LEU A 44 -23.88 -39.99 69.68
C LEU A 44 -24.68 -38.83 69.06
N ARG A 45 -25.87 -39.09 68.52
CA ARG A 45 -26.76 -38.02 68.02
C ARG A 45 -27.14 -37.05 69.13
N SER A 46 -27.54 -37.56 70.29
CA SER A 46 -27.92 -36.73 71.44
C SER A 46 -26.76 -35.83 71.88
N LYS A 47 -25.53 -36.35 71.92
CA LYS A 47 -24.33 -35.56 72.21
C LYS A 47 -24.03 -34.48 71.17
N VAL A 48 -24.25 -34.78 69.89
CA VAL A 48 -24.10 -33.78 68.82
C VAL A 48 -25.18 -32.70 68.91
N VAL A 49 -26.41 -33.05 69.27
CA VAL A 49 -27.50 -32.08 69.48
C VAL A 49 -27.19 -31.18 70.69
N GLU A 50 -26.73 -31.74 71.81
CA GLU A 50 -26.34 -30.98 73.01
C GLU A 50 -25.23 -29.95 72.73
N GLU A 51 -24.32 -30.24 71.80
CA GLU A 51 -23.21 -29.34 71.45
C GLU A 51 -23.54 -28.36 70.30
N THR A 52 -24.65 -28.55 69.60
CA THR A 52 -25.05 -27.70 68.47
C THR A 52 -26.16 -26.77 68.91
N ASP A 53 -25.78 -25.54 69.29
CA ASP A 53 -26.73 -24.46 69.54
C ASP A 53 -27.53 -24.16 68.24
N ASP A 54 -28.82 -23.86 68.38
CA ASP A 54 -29.74 -23.45 67.30
C ASP A 54 -30.11 -24.51 66.23
N LEU A 55 -30.23 -25.79 66.61
CA LEU A 55 -30.86 -26.80 65.76
C LEU A 55 -32.39 -26.65 65.73
N ASP A 56 -32.88 -25.93 64.72
CA ASP A 56 -34.31 -25.83 64.43
C ASP A 56 -34.65 -26.51 63.09
N PRO A 57 -35.40 -27.63 63.09
CA PRO A 57 -35.80 -28.33 61.88
C PRO A 57 -36.82 -27.57 61.04
N ASP A 58 -37.47 -26.56 61.63
CA ASP A 58 -38.47 -25.69 61.00
C ASP A 58 -37.88 -24.32 60.62
N ALA A 59 -36.57 -24.10 60.89
CA ALA A 59 -35.91 -22.84 60.60
C ALA A 59 -35.97 -22.48 59.11
N PRO A 60 -36.23 -21.20 58.78
CA PRO A 60 -36.25 -20.73 57.40
C PRO A 60 -34.86 -20.73 56.74
N ALA A 61 -33.78 -20.77 57.54
CA ALA A 61 -32.41 -20.87 57.06
C ALA A 61 -32.08 -22.31 56.63
N ARG A 62 -32.32 -22.57 55.34
CA ARG A 62 -32.32 -23.90 54.70
C ARG A 62 -30.99 -24.65 54.70
N GLU A 63 -29.88 -23.99 55.01
CA GLU A 63 -28.53 -24.57 54.89
C GLU A 63 -28.29 -25.73 55.86
N HIS A 64 -28.98 -25.74 57.01
CA HIS A 64 -28.82 -26.77 58.04
C HIS A 64 -30.11 -27.54 58.34
N ALA A 65 -31.23 -27.24 57.68
CA ALA A 65 -32.53 -27.88 57.92
C ALA A 65 -32.48 -29.41 57.71
N ALA A 66 -31.79 -29.89 56.66
CA ALA A 66 -31.63 -31.33 56.43
C ALA A 66 -30.76 -32.01 57.51
N SER A 67 -29.74 -31.31 58.02
CA SER A 67 -28.89 -31.80 59.11
C SER A 67 -29.63 -31.81 60.44
N ALA A 68 -30.45 -30.80 60.72
CA ALA A 68 -31.31 -30.74 61.91
C ALA A 68 -32.36 -31.86 61.90
N LEU A 69 -33.02 -32.11 60.76
CA LEU A 69 -33.97 -33.23 60.60
C LEU A 69 -33.31 -34.59 60.82
N PHE A 70 -32.09 -34.79 60.30
CA PHE A 70 -31.34 -36.03 60.46
C PHE A 70 -30.91 -36.29 61.91
N LEU A 71 -30.55 -35.24 62.66
CA LEU A 71 -30.09 -35.35 64.05
C LEU A 71 -31.25 -35.48 65.04
N LEU A 72 -32.31 -34.67 64.90
CA LEU A 72 -33.43 -34.62 65.83
C LEU A 72 -34.50 -35.69 65.57
N ARG A 73 -34.58 -36.20 64.34
CA ARG A 73 -35.54 -37.24 63.90
C ARG A 73 -36.96 -37.06 64.44
N PRO A 74 -37.59 -35.88 64.26
CA PRO A 74 -39.02 -35.75 64.55
C PRO A 74 -39.84 -36.73 63.68
N PRO A 75 -41.12 -36.97 64.01
CA PRO A 75 -42.01 -37.73 63.13
C PRO A 75 -41.93 -37.19 61.69
N SER A 76 -41.98 -38.08 60.69
CA SER A 76 -41.84 -37.76 59.24
C SER A 76 -40.53 -37.08 58.80
N TRP A 77 -39.44 -37.17 59.57
CA TRP A 77 -38.16 -36.54 59.19
C TRP A 77 -37.65 -37.00 57.81
N GLU A 78 -37.85 -38.27 57.45
CA GLU A 78 -37.43 -38.83 56.15
C GLU A 78 -38.19 -38.18 54.97
N GLU A 79 -39.52 -38.07 55.09
CA GLU A 79 -40.38 -37.43 54.09
C GLU A 79 -39.99 -35.96 53.90
N ARG A 80 -39.72 -35.27 55.01
CA ARG A 80 -39.28 -33.85 54.99
C ARG A 80 -37.90 -33.68 54.33
N ILE A 81 -36.95 -34.58 54.57
CA ILE A 81 -35.64 -34.55 53.90
C ILE A 81 -35.78 -34.86 52.39
N ALA A 82 -36.65 -35.81 52.03
CA ALA A 82 -36.94 -36.12 50.63
C ALA A 82 -37.52 -34.89 49.91
N GLU A 83 -38.47 -34.19 50.54
CA GLU A 83 -39.06 -32.97 50.01
C GLU A 83 -38.02 -31.84 49.84
N LEU A 84 -37.14 -31.62 50.83
CA LEU A 84 -36.06 -30.65 50.72
C LEU A 84 -35.11 -30.99 49.55
N SER A 85 -34.84 -32.27 49.35
CA SER A 85 -33.97 -32.75 48.26
C SER A 85 -34.62 -32.53 46.89
N GLU A 86 -35.91 -32.84 46.74
CA GLU A 86 -36.66 -32.60 45.49
C GLU A 86 -36.78 -31.12 45.18
N ARG A 87 -37.10 -30.28 46.17
CA ARG A 87 -37.13 -28.81 45.99
C ARG A 87 -35.78 -28.28 45.54
N ARG A 88 -34.69 -28.78 46.11
CA ARG A 88 -33.33 -28.40 45.70
C ARG A 88 -33.03 -28.82 44.26
N ARG A 89 -33.35 -30.08 43.88
CA ARG A 89 -33.21 -30.56 42.50
C ARG A 89 -33.99 -29.69 41.52
N HIS A 90 -35.24 -29.34 41.84
CA HIS A 90 -36.04 -28.45 41.01
C HIS A 90 -35.44 -27.04 40.88
N ALA A 91 -34.91 -26.48 41.98
CA ALA A 91 -34.24 -25.19 41.94
C ALA A 91 -32.95 -25.23 41.11
N ASP A 92 -32.15 -26.29 41.25
CA ASP A 92 -30.92 -26.49 40.48
C ASP A 92 -31.25 -26.62 38.97
N LEU A 93 -32.24 -27.43 38.61
CA LEU A 93 -32.71 -27.57 37.22
C LEU A 93 -33.25 -26.26 36.65
N ALA A 94 -34.04 -25.50 37.42
CA ALA A 94 -34.55 -24.20 37.00
C ALA A 94 -33.40 -23.20 36.78
N GLY A 95 -32.39 -23.21 37.65
CA GLY A 95 -31.20 -22.39 37.50
C GLY A 95 -30.36 -22.79 36.26
N GLU A 96 -30.24 -24.08 35.97
CA GLU A 96 -29.58 -24.57 34.75
C GLU A 96 -30.34 -24.16 33.48
N LEU A 97 -31.66 -24.32 33.47
CA LEU A 97 -32.50 -23.87 32.35
C LEU A 97 -32.37 -22.37 32.09
N ALA A 98 -32.41 -21.55 33.15
CA ALA A 98 -32.23 -20.11 33.02
C ALA A 98 -30.86 -19.73 32.42
N ARG A 99 -29.78 -20.40 32.86
CA ARG A 99 -28.44 -20.20 32.26
C ARG A 99 -28.37 -20.63 30.80
N MET A 100 -29.03 -21.74 30.44
CA MET A 100 -29.10 -22.19 29.05
C MET A 100 -29.90 -21.23 28.16
N GLU A 101 -30.98 -20.65 28.68
CA GLU A 101 -31.76 -19.64 27.97
C GLU A 101 -30.98 -18.33 27.78
N GLU A 102 -30.27 -17.86 28.80
CA GLU A 102 -29.37 -16.71 28.72
C GLU A 102 -28.26 -16.94 27.67
N ALA A 103 -27.60 -18.10 27.72
CA ALA A 103 -26.58 -18.47 26.73
C ALA A 103 -27.15 -18.51 25.30
N ARG A 104 -28.37 -19.05 25.09
CA ARG A 104 -29.03 -19.03 23.77
C ARG A 104 -29.32 -17.61 23.29
N HIS A 105 -29.70 -16.70 24.17
CA HIS A 105 -29.91 -15.30 23.81
C HIS A 105 -28.59 -14.61 23.45
N ASP A 106 -27.50 -14.91 24.16
CA ASP A 106 -26.16 -14.41 23.85
C ASP A 106 -25.65 -14.92 22.50
N ASP A 107 -25.85 -16.19 22.21
CA ASP A 107 -25.53 -16.80 20.93
C ASP A 107 -26.33 -16.15 19.80
N ALA A 108 -27.65 -15.94 20.00
CA ALA A 108 -28.49 -15.28 19.01
C ALA A 108 -28.03 -13.84 18.71
N ARG A 109 -27.66 -13.08 19.74
CA ARG A 109 -27.09 -11.72 19.58
C ARG A 109 -25.76 -11.76 18.81
N THR A 110 -24.92 -12.74 19.12
CA THR A 110 -23.62 -12.91 18.45
C THR A 110 -23.79 -13.28 16.98
N ILE A 111 -24.71 -14.19 16.66
CA ILE A 111 -25.03 -14.58 15.28
C ILE A 111 -25.53 -13.36 14.49
N GLU A 112 -26.41 -12.56 15.06
CA GLU A 112 -26.95 -11.39 14.36
C GLU A 112 -25.86 -10.34 14.09
N ARG A 113 -24.98 -10.09 15.08
CA ARG A 113 -23.81 -9.22 14.89
C ARG A 113 -22.91 -9.71 13.76
N LEU A 114 -22.57 -11.00 13.75
CA LEU A 114 -21.71 -11.59 12.72
C LEU A 114 -22.34 -11.54 11.33
N ARG A 115 -23.66 -11.74 11.21
CA ARG A 115 -24.38 -11.56 9.94
C ARG A 115 -24.32 -10.12 9.44
N GLY A 116 -24.47 -9.15 10.35
CA GLY A 116 -24.31 -7.73 10.03
C GLY A 116 -22.91 -7.39 9.53
N GLU A 117 -21.87 -7.91 10.19
CA GLU A 117 -20.47 -7.76 9.79
C GLU A 117 -20.20 -8.38 8.42
N LEU A 118 -20.69 -9.60 8.18
CA LEU A 118 -20.52 -10.30 6.90
C LEU A 118 -21.15 -9.50 5.76
N LYS A 119 -22.38 -9.01 5.94
CA LYS A 119 -23.06 -8.16 4.95
C LYS A 119 -22.33 -6.83 4.70
N ARG A 120 -21.67 -6.28 5.72
CA ARG A 120 -20.85 -5.07 5.57
C ARG A 120 -19.61 -5.36 4.72
N LEU A 121 -18.91 -6.45 5.02
CA LEU A 121 -17.71 -6.88 4.30
C LEU A 121 -18.02 -7.24 2.84
N GLU A 122 -19.17 -7.86 2.56
CA GLU A 122 -19.61 -8.12 1.18
C GLU A 122 -19.78 -6.82 0.39
N ARG A 123 -20.43 -5.81 0.97
CA ARG A 123 -20.58 -4.49 0.33
C ARG A 123 -19.24 -3.78 0.13
N GLU A 124 -18.33 -3.89 1.10
CA GLU A 124 -16.98 -3.33 0.99
C GLU A 124 -16.21 -4.02 -0.15
N ARG A 125 -16.28 -5.34 -0.27
CA ARG A 125 -15.70 -6.09 -1.40
C ARG A 125 -16.27 -5.63 -2.73
N ASP A 126 -17.60 -5.57 -2.86
CA ASP A 126 -18.26 -5.19 -4.10
C ASP A 126 -17.89 -3.76 -4.52
N ALA A 127 -17.76 -2.84 -3.55
CA ALA A 127 -17.30 -1.47 -3.81
C ALA A 127 -15.84 -1.42 -4.28
N ILE A 128 -14.97 -2.25 -3.71
CA ILE A 128 -13.57 -2.36 -4.14
C ILE A 128 -13.49 -2.96 -5.55
N GLU A 129 -14.23 -4.03 -5.83
CA GLU A 129 -14.29 -4.65 -7.16
C GLU A 129 -14.81 -3.67 -8.22
N SER A 130 -15.90 -2.94 -7.94
CA SER A 130 -16.40 -1.90 -8.85
C SER A 130 -15.36 -0.80 -9.08
N SER A 131 -14.73 -0.29 -8.03
CA SER A 131 -13.74 0.79 -8.15
C SER A 131 -12.48 0.35 -8.90
N THR A 132 -12.04 -0.89 -8.69
CA THR A 132 -10.89 -1.46 -9.41
C THR A 132 -11.23 -1.69 -10.88
N ALA A 133 -12.40 -2.26 -11.18
CA ALA A 133 -12.88 -2.43 -12.54
C ALA A 133 -12.96 -1.10 -13.31
N GLU A 134 -13.49 -0.04 -12.68
CA GLU A 134 -13.56 1.30 -13.26
C GLU A 134 -12.16 1.87 -13.54
N ARG A 135 -11.22 1.73 -12.59
CA ARG A 135 -9.83 2.23 -12.77
C ARG A 135 -9.12 1.51 -13.92
N PHE A 136 -9.20 0.18 -13.97
CA PHE A 136 -8.59 -0.59 -15.04
C PHE A 136 -9.25 -0.32 -16.39
N GLY A 137 -10.59 -0.19 -16.42
CA GLY A 137 -11.32 0.20 -17.63
C GLY A 137 -10.87 1.56 -18.16
N ALA A 138 -10.74 2.56 -17.29
CA ALA A 138 -10.26 3.89 -17.66
C ALA A 138 -8.81 3.89 -18.16
N GLU A 139 -7.92 3.09 -17.54
CA GLU A 139 -6.53 2.95 -17.97
C GLU A 139 -6.41 2.28 -19.34
N ILE A 140 -7.17 1.20 -19.58
CA ILE A 140 -7.22 0.52 -20.87
C ILE A 140 -7.73 1.48 -21.96
N GLU A 141 -8.78 2.25 -21.69
CA GLU A 141 -9.32 3.20 -22.65
C GLU A 141 -8.33 4.33 -22.96
N LEU A 142 -7.65 4.85 -21.93
CA LEU A 142 -6.63 5.88 -22.10
C LEU A 142 -5.44 5.38 -22.92
N GLU A 143 -4.99 4.14 -22.68
CA GLU A 143 -3.92 3.52 -23.47
C GLU A 143 -4.35 3.26 -24.92
N ALA A 144 -5.58 2.81 -25.15
CA ALA A 144 -6.14 2.67 -26.49
C ALA A 144 -6.17 4.02 -27.24
N ARG A 145 -6.57 5.11 -26.56
CA ARG A 145 -6.52 6.46 -27.12
C ARG A 145 -5.10 6.91 -27.46
N ARG A 146 -4.13 6.63 -26.58
CA ARG A 146 -2.71 6.93 -26.82
C ARG A 146 -2.17 6.22 -28.05
N ARG A 147 -2.48 4.93 -28.23
CA ARG A 147 -2.09 4.16 -29.41
C ARG A 147 -2.67 4.77 -30.69
N LEU A 148 -3.97 5.06 -30.71
CA LEU A 148 -4.63 5.71 -31.85
C LEU A 148 -3.99 7.05 -32.20
N THR A 149 -3.61 7.86 -31.20
CA THR A 149 -2.90 9.13 -31.46
C THR A 149 -1.48 8.90 -31.99
N ALA A 150 -0.75 7.92 -31.46
CA ALA A 150 0.60 7.60 -31.92
C ALA A 150 0.59 7.10 -33.37
N ASP A 151 -0.38 6.26 -33.75
CA ASP A 151 -0.53 5.76 -35.11
C ASP A 151 -0.85 6.90 -36.10
N ARG A 152 -1.69 7.85 -35.71
CA ARG A 152 -1.97 9.05 -36.52
C ARG A 152 -0.73 9.90 -36.74
N VAL A 153 0.04 10.17 -35.68
CA VAL A 153 1.29 10.94 -35.78
C VAL A 153 2.29 10.21 -36.66
N ARG A 154 2.43 8.88 -36.51
CA ARG A 154 3.31 8.08 -37.37
C ARG A 154 2.92 8.20 -38.84
N ALA A 155 1.63 8.04 -39.16
CA ALA A 155 1.14 8.17 -40.52
C ALA A 155 1.36 9.58 -41.10
N GLU A 156 1.24 10.63 -40.29
CA GLU A 156 1.52 12.01 -40.72
C GLU A 156 3.01 12.25 -40.98
N VAL A 157 3.88 11.71 -40.11
CA VAL A 157 5.33 11.77 -40.30
C VAL A 157 5.75 11.00 -41.55
N GLU A 158 5.21 9.80 -41.78
CA GLU A 158 5.48 9.01 -42.99
C GLU A 158 5.14 9.79 -44.25
N ARG A 159 3.94 10.38 -44.34
CA ARG A 159 3.56 11.24 -45.48
C ARG A 159 4.52 12.41 -45.66
N ARG A 160 4.89 13.08 -44.57
CA ARG A 160 5.77 14.24 -44.65
C ARG A 160 7.19 13.87 -45.08
N VAL A 161 7.67 12.69 -44.70
CA VAL A 161 8.92 12.12 -45.20
C VAL A 161 8.82 11.83 -46.69
N GLU A 162 7.73 11.21 -47.16
CA GLU A 162 7.49 10.97 -48.59
C GLU A 162 7.47 12.28 -49.39
N ASP A 163 6.74 13.29 -48.91
CA ASP A 163 6.69 14.62 -49.52
C ASP A 163 8.08 15.27 -49.58
N THR A 164 8.88 15.16 -48.50
CA THR A 164 10.23 15.70 -48.44
C THR A 164 11.18 14.98 -49.40
N ILE A 165 11.03 13.65 -49.55
CA ILE A 165 11.81 12.86 -50.52
C ILE A 165 11.45 13.28 -51.95
N ALA A 166 10.15 13.45 -52.24
CA ALA A 166 9.68 13.91 -53.54
C ALA A 166 10.21 15.33 -53.85
N GLU A 167 10.12 16.27 -52.90
CA GLU A 167 10.64 17.63 -53.06
C GLU A 167 12.16 17.62 -53.28
N LYS A 168 12.91 16.86 -52.48
CA LYS A 168 14.36 16.70 -52.66
C LYS A 168 14.69 16.18 -54.06
N SER A 169 13.98 15.15 -54.54
CA SER A 169 14.21 14.59 -55.87
C SER A 169 13.95 15.62 -56.98
N ALA A 170 12.88 16.42 -56.86
CA ALA A 170 12.57 17.48 -57.82
C ALA A 170 13.62 18.59 -57.82
N VAL A 171 14.15 18.96 -56.64
CA VAL A 171 15.25 19.94 -56.52
C VAL A 171 16.54 19.41 -57.12
N GLU A 172 16.89 18.14 -56.90
CA GLU A 172 18.07 17.52 -57.51
C GLU A 172 17.98 17.48 -59.04
N GLU A 173 16.81 17.16 -59.59
CA GLU A 173 16.57 17.20 -61.04
C GLU A 173 16.69 18.62 -61.61
N ALA A 174 16.09 19.60 -60.93
CA ALA A 174 16.20 21.01 -61.32
C ALA A 174 17.65 21.52 -61.26
N LEU A 175 18.42 21.08 -60.25
CA LEU A 175 19.84 21.39 -60.13
C LEU A 175 20.62 20.81 -61.30
N ARG A 176 20.48 19.52 -61.61
CA ARG A 176 21.13 18.87 -62.77
C ARG A 176 20.79 19.58 -64.09
N ALA A 177 19.52 19.96 -64.27
CA ALA A 177 19.10 20.70 -65.45
C ALA A 177 19.72 22.12 -65.52
N SER A 178 19.91 22.77 -64.38
CA SER A 178 20.61 24.07 -64.31
C SER A 178 22.11 23.94 -64.61
N GLU A 179 22.76 22.89 -64.08
CA GLU A 179 24.17 22.59 -64.34
C GLU A 179 24.41 22.24 -65.82
N GLY A 180 23.49 21.48 -66.43
CA GLY A 180 23.50 21.20 -67.87
C GLY A 180 23.45 22.49 -68.70
N ARG A 181 22.51 23.39 -68.40
CA ARG A 181 22.41 24.71 -69.07
C ARG A 181 23.67 25.57 -68.85
N LEU A 182 24.27 25.52 -67.66
CA LEU A 182 25.54 26.21 -67.37
C LEU A 182 26.70 25.62 -68.19
N ALA A 183 26.77 24.29 -68.36
CA ALA A 183 27.78 23.65 -69.19
C ALA A 183 27.61 24.02 -70.67
N GLU A 184 26.38 24.01 -71.17
CA GLU A 184 26.07 24.41 -72.55
C GLU A 184 26.45 25.87 -72.83
N THR A 185 26.10 26.79 -71.92
CA THR A 185 26.47 28.21 -72.05
C THR A 185 27.98 28.42 -71.96
N ARG A 186 28.70 27.68 -71.12
CA ARG A 186 30.17 27.69 -71.08
C ARG A 186 30.77 27.21 -72.40
N LEU A 187 30.28 26.10 -72.94
CA LEU A 187 30.73 25.59 -74.25
C LEU A 187 30.42 26.57 -75.38
N ALA A 188 29.26 27.23 -75.36
CA ALA A 188 28.92 28.26 -76.33
C ALA A 188 29.86 29.47 -76.22
N LEU A 189 30.17 29.92 -74.99
CA LEU A 189 31.16 30.99 -74.74
C LEU A 189 32.58 30.58 -75.20
N GLU A 190 33.01 29.35 -74.95
CA GLU A 190 34.30 28.85 -75.43
C GLU A 190 34.34 28.77 -76.96
N ARG A 191 33.25 28.36 -77.62
CA ARG A 191 33.14 28.37 -79.09
C ARG A 191 33.21 29.78 -79.65
N GLU A 192 32.51 30.74 -79.06
CA GLU A 192 32.60 32.15 -79.45
C GLU A 192 34.03 32.70 -79.24
N ARG A 193 34.69 32.35 -78.14
CA ARG A 193 36.09 32.72 -77.88
C ARG A 193 37.11 32.07 -78.84
N ARG A 194 36.78 30.92 -79.40
CA ARG A 194 37.62 30.18 -80.37
C ARG A 194 37.34 30.56 -81.82
N LYS A 195 36.29 31.35 -82.11
CA LYS A 195 36.17 31.97 -83.43
C LYS A 195 37.37 32.91 -83.62
N PRO A 196 38.10 32.81 -84.73
CA PRO A 196 39.14 33.78 -85.03
C PRO A 196 38.48 35.15 -85.12
N VAL A 197 38.92 36.06 -84.24
CA VAL A 197 38.66 37.48 -84.40
C VAL A 197 39.37 37.85 -85.69
N GLU A 198 38.61 38.10 -86.76
CA GLU A 198 39.08 39.00 -87.81
C GLU A 198 39.34 40.33 -87.11
N VAL A 199 40.62 40.62 -86.88
CA VAL A 199 41.06 41.95 -86.45
C VAL A 199 40.86 42.87 -87.65
N SER A 200 39.61 43.26 -87.86
CA SER A 200 39.28 44.49 -88.55
C SER A 200 39.68 45.61 -87.58
N THR A 201 40.73 46.32 -87.94
CA THR A 201 41.23 47.50 -87.26
C THR A 201 40.15 48.58 -87.23
N THR A 202 39.33 48.59 -86.18
CA THR A 202 38.68 49.78 -85.66
C THR A 202 38.43 49.58 -84.17
N GLU A 203 39.01 50.49 -83.38
CA GLU A 203 38.86 50.68 -81.95
C GLU A 203 37.46 50.33 -81.42
N ALA A 204 37.35 49.27 -80.61
CA ALA A 204 36.27 49.14 -79.63
C ALA A 204 36.56 48.06 -78.58
N LEU A 205 36.63 48.52 -77.32
CA LEU A 205 36.19 47.80 -76.11
C LEU A 205 37.07 46.68 -75.54
N LEU A 206 38.31 47.04 -75.16
CA LEU A 206 38.84 46.60 -73.86
C LEU A 206 38.54 47.70 -72.83
N GLY A 207 37.43 47.55 -72.11
CA GLY A 207 37.01 48.44 -71.02
C GLY A 207 37.87 48.26 -69.78
N ILE A 208 39.15 48.61 -69.87
CA ILE A 208 39.96 48.98 -68.70
C ILE A 208 39.79 50.50 -68.56
N PRO A 209 39.17 51.01 -67.49
CA PRO A 209 39.01 52.46 -67.35
C PRO A 209 40.39 53.12 -67.30
N GLY A 210 40.65 54.03 -68.25
CA GLY A 210 41.93 54.73 -68.35
C GLY A 210 42.16 55.79 -67.25
N SER A 211 41.20 55.99 -66.34
CA SER A 211 41.35 56.90 -65.19
C SER A 211 41.30 56.15 -63.86
N PRO A 212 42.17 56.49 -62.90
CA PRO A 212 42.23 55.84 -61.59
C PRO A 212 40.93 55.98 -60.80
N GLU A 213 40.14 57.06 -61.00
CA GLU A 213 38.84 57.22 -60.34
C GLU A 213 37.81 56.20 -60.85
N ALA A 214 37.81 55.88 -62.15
CA ALA A 214 36.86 54.94 -62.71
C ALA A 214 37.20 53.48 -62.34
N ILE A 215 38.48 53.17 -62.09
CA ILE A 215 38.89 51.88 -61.52
C ILE A 215 38.40 51.74 -60.08
N ALA A 216 38.52 52.80 -59.26
CA ALA A 216 38.03 52.81 -57.88
C ALA A 216 36.51 52.62 -57.81
N ASP A 217 35.75 53.32 -58.67
CA ASP A 217 34.29 53.23 -58.72
C ASP A 217 33.78 51.85 -59.17
N THR A 218 34.57 51.18 -60.02
CA THR A 218 34.29 49.80 -60.46
C THR A 218 34.62 48.79 -59.35
N LEU A 219 35.70 49.00 -58.61
CA LEU A 219 36.06 48.17 -57.45
C LEU A 219 35.07 48.34 -56.29
N ASP A 220 34.57 49.55 -56.04
CA ASP A 220 33.55 49.81 -55.02
C ASP A 220 32.21 49.15 -55.36
N ARG A 221 31.81 49.12 -56.65
CA ARG A 221 30.61 48.37 -57.09
C ARG A 221 30.78 46.86 -56.93
N VAL A 222 31.96 46.33 -57.20
CA VAL A 222 32.26 44.90 -56.99
C VAL A 222 32.30 44.56 -55.50
N ALA A 223 32.84 45.44 -54.66
CA ALA A 223 32.85 45.28 -53.20
C ALA A 223 31.43 45.36 -52.60
N LEU A 224 30.57 46.24 -53.12
CA LEU A 224 29.15 46.34 -52.76
C LEU A 224 28.35 45.10 -53.19
N ALA A 225 28.66 44.52 -54.35
CA ALA A 225 28.01 43.29 -54.83
C ALA A 225 28.47 42.04 -54.06
N ALA A 226 29.74 41.98 -53.64
CA ALA A 226 30.27 40.88 -52.83
C ALA A 226 29.79 40.91 -51.37
N ARG A 227 29.31 42.06 -50.87
CA ARG A 227 28.86 42.23 -49.48
C ARG A 227 27.51 41.57 -49.15
N ARG A 228 26.85 40.90 -50.10
CA ARG A 228 25.51 40.34 -49.92
C ARG A 228 25.49 38.81 -50.03
N LYS A 229 26.12 38.13 -49.07
CA LYS A 229 25.73 36.81 -48.53
C LYS A 229 26.73 36.36 -47.45
N VAL A 230 26.43 36.70 -46.21
CA VAL A 230 26.80 35.88 -45.05
C VAL A 230 25.52 35.77 -44.23
N SER A 231 24.66 34.81 -44.59
CA SER A 231 23.71 34.31 -43.62
C SER A 231 24.54 33.50 -42.63
N THR A 232 24.79 34.09 -41.47
CA THR A 232 25.15 33.36 -40.27
C THR A 232 24.05 32.34 -40.02
N GLN A 233 24.23 31.12 -40.52
CA GLN A 233 23.62 29.98 -39.88
C GLN A 233 24.25 29.91 -38.51
N VAL A 234 23.50 30.42 -37.53
CA VAL A 234 23.70 30.10 -36.13
C VAL A 234 23.40 28.60 -36.04
N GLU A 235 24.45 27.78 -35.99
CA GLU A 235 24.30 26.46 -35.41
C GLU A 235 23.67 26.64 -34.03
N PRO A 236 22.60 25.92 -33.68
CA PRO A 236 22.08 25.98 -32.32
C PRO A 236 23.17 25.36 -31.45
N THR A 237 23.93 26.22 -30.76
CA THR A 237 24.74 25.78 -29.63
C THR A 237 23.74 25.19 -28.65
N VAL A 238 23.70 23.87 -28.56
CA VAL A 238 23.01 23.18 -27.48
C VAL A 238 23.79 23.56 -26.22
N ARG A 239 23.39 24.67 -25.59
CA ARG A 239 23.87 25.02 -24.26
C ARG A 239 23.46 23.86 -23.36
N HIS A 240 24.43 23.09 -22.88
CA HIS A 240 24.18 22.16 -21.80
C HIS A 240 23.76 23.01 -20.60
N ALA A 241 22.59 22.70 -20.03
CA ALA A 241 21.99 23.48 -18.94
C ALA A 241 22.87 23.57 -17.67
N ILE A 242 24.00 22.85 -17.63
CA ILE A 242 24.92 22.74 -16.51
C ILE A 242 25.92 23.92 -16.45
N ASP A 243 26.13 24.64 -17.56
CA ASP A 243 27.14 25.71 -17.62
C ASP A 243 26.69 27.06 -17.00
N ASP A 244 25.42 27.18 -16.58
CA ASP A 244 24.85 28.39 -15.96
C ASP A 244 24.82 28.32 -14.41
N LEU A 245 25.47 27.34 -13.79
CA LEU A 245 25.54 27.25 -12.31
C LEU A 245 26.64 28.16 -11.76
N ALA A 246 26.32 28.98 -10.76
CA ALA A 246 27.32 29.80 -10.06
C ALA A 246 28.26 28.97 -9.17
N VAL A 247 27.90 27.71 -8.92
CA VAL A 247 28.61 26.76 -8.06
C VAL A 247 29.12 25.57 -8.89
N ARG A 248 30.30 25.04 -8.53
CA ARG A 248 30.87 23.83 -9.16
C ARG A 248 29.88 22.65 -9.06
N PRO A 249 29.64 21.90 -10.14
CA PRO A 249 28.60 20.87 -10.23
C PRO A 249 28.79 19.69 -9.27
N ASP A 250 30.00 19.52 -8.73
CA ASP A 250 30.38 18.39 -7.87
C ASP A 250 30.09 18.64 -6.38
N LEU A 251 29.61 19.85 -6.03
CA LEU A 251 29.37 20.27 -4.65
C LEU A 251 27.89 20.08 -4.24
N PRO A 252 27.59 19.70 -2.98
CA PRO A 252 26.22 19.58 -2.47
C PRO A 252 25.38 20.85 -2.67
N GLU A 253 26.02 22.01 -2.64
CA GLU A 253 25.42 23.32 -2.86
C GLU A 253 24.86 23.47 -4.28
N ALA A 254 25.51 22.86 -5.28
CA ALA A 254 25.03 22.88 -6.66
C ALA A 254 23.70 22.13 -6.82
N VAL A 255 23.48 21.04 -6.07
CA VAL A 255 22.19 20.33 -6.04
C VAL A 255 21.09 21.22 -5.49
N THR A 256 21.40 22.03 -4.47
CA THR A 256 20.44 22.94 -3.85
C THR A 256 20.09 24.10 -4.80
N GLU A 257 21.07 24.66 -5.50
CA GLU A 257 20.86 25.70 -6.52
C GLU A 257 20.06 25.18 -7.73
N LEU A 258 20.37 23.97 -8.17
CA LEU A 258 19.67 23.24 -9.21
C LEU A 258 18.19 23.05 -8.86
N LEU A 259 17.88 22.57 -7.65
CA LEU A 259 16.51 22.34 -7.20
C LEU A 259 15.68 23.63 -7.03
N ARG A 260 16.32 24.77 -6.77
CA ARG A 260 15.64 26.08 -6.66
C ARG A 260 15.24 26.68 -8.00
N THR A 261 15.87 26.24 -9.09
CA THR A 261 15.58 26.78 -10.41
C THR A 261 14.48 25.94 -11.07
N PRO A 262 13.34 26.51 -11.48
CA PRO A 262 12.25 25.76 -12.09
C PRO A 262 12.67 25.25 -13.47
N ARG A 263 13.16 24.00 -13.51
CA ARG A 263 13.61 23.31 -14.72
C ARG A 263 12.86 21.99 -14.89
N ARG A 264 12.76 21.54 -16.14
CA ARG A 264 12.28 20.19 -16.44
C ARG A 264 13.44 19.22 -16.31
N TRP A 265 13.29 18.27 -15.40
CA TRP A 265 14.30 17.25 -15.11
C TRP A 265 14.04 16.01 -15.94
N LEU A 266 15.04 15.58 -16.70
CA LEU A 266 15.06 14.24 -17.29
C LEU A 266 16.02 13.39 -16.46
N ILE A 267 15.49 12.37 -15.80
CA ILE A 267 16.25 11.52 -14.88
C ILE A 267 16.36 10.14 -15.50
N ASP A 268 17.60 9.67 -15.68
CA ASP A 268 17.86 8.29 -16.08
C ASP A 268 17.66 7.36 -14.87
N GLY A 269 16.46 6.79 -14.78
CA GLY A 269 16.08 5.93 -13.66
C GLY A 269 16.95 4.68 -13.50
N TYR A 270 17.53 4.16 -14.59
CA TYR A 270 18.40 2.98 -14.50
C TYR A 270 19.72 3.34 -13.83
N ASN A 271 20.38 4.42 -14.27
CA ASN A 271 21.64 4.86 -13.69
C ASN A 271 21.49 5.30 -12.24
N VAL A 272 20.42 6.03 -11.90
CA VAL A 272 20.20 6.47 -10.51
C VAL A 272 19.91 5.30 -9.59
N ALA A 273 19.09 4.33 -10.01
CA ALA A 273 18.82 3.15 -9.20
C ALA A 273 20.07 2.26 -9.04
N HIS A 274 20.93 2.17 -10.06
CA HIS A 274 22.21 1.46 -10.00
C HIS A 274 23.17 2.12 -9.00
N LEU A 275 23.31 3.45 -9.05
CA LEU A 275 24.18 4.21 -8.13
C LEU A 275 23.71 4.14 -6.67
N LEU A 276 22.40 4.14 -6.42
CA LEU A 276 21.85 4.08 -5.06
C LEU A 276 21.91 2.68 -4.44
N SER A 277 21.78 1.64 -5.25
CA SER A 277 21.76 0.25 -4.77
C SER A 277 23.14 -0.42 -4.78
N GLY A 278 24.09 0.11 -5.56
CA GLY A 278 25.42 -0.50 -5.76
C GLY A 278 25.38 -1.84 -6.50
N ARG A 279 24.22 -2.22 -7.06
CA ARG A 279 23.97 -3.49 -7.77
C ARG A 279 23.05 -3.27 -8.97
N GLN A 280 22.77 -4.31 -9.76
CA GLN A 280 21.77 -4.20 -10.82
C GLN A 280 20.41 -3.81 -10.23
N PRO A 281 19.76 -2.74 -10.74
CA PRO A 281 18.54 -2.23 -10.14
C PRO A 281 17.35 -3.16 -10.40
N GLU A 282 16.71 -3.61 -9.32
CA GLU A 282 15.51 -4.44 -9.37
C GLU A 282 14.25 -3.56 -9.47
N ALA A 283 13.10 -4.14 -9.82
CA ALA A 283 11.83 -3.42 -9.96
C ALA A 283 11.44 -2.64 -8.67
N MET A 284 11.80 -3.16 -7.50
CA MET A 284 11.55 -2.48 -6.22
C MET A 284 12.41 -1.23 -6.00
N ASP A 285 13.63 -1.20 -6.54
CA ASP A 285 14.52 -0.05 -6.42
C ASP A 285 14.02 1.11 -7.30
N ARG A 286 13.42 0.78 -8.45
CA ARG A 286 12.73 1.74 -9.31
C ARG A 286 11.51 2.37 -8.63
N LEU A 287 10.65 1.57 -7.99
CA LEU A 287 9.49 2.07 -7.26
C LEU A 287 9.88 2.98 -6.09
N ARG A 288 10.95 2.63 -5.36
CA ARG A 288 11.50 3.46 -4.28
C ARG A 288 12.07 4.77 -4.81
N LEU A 289 12.72 4.74 -5.97
CA LEU A 289 13.23 5.94 -6.63
C LEU A 289 12.09 6.87 -7.05
N GLU A 290 11.04 6.34 -7.69
CA GLU A 290 9.85 7.11 -8.08
C GLU A 290 9.18 7.79 -6.88
N ALA A 291 9.03 7.07 -5.76
CA ALA A 291 8.48 7.65 -4.53
C ALA A 291 9.34 8.79 -3.96
N LYS A 292 10.68 8.64 -3.98
CA LYS A 292 11.61 9.70 -3.54
C LYS A 292 11.59 10.92 -4.46
N LEU A 293 11.47 10.71 -5.78
CA LEU A 293 11.36 11.80 -6.74
C LEU A 293 10.05 12.59 -6.56
N ALA A 294 8.94 11.91 -6.26
CA ALA A 294 7.68 12.56 -5.92
C ALA A 294 7.77 13.42 -4.64
N ASP A 295 8.45 12.92 -3.61
CA ASP A 295 8.72 13.66 -2.36
C ASP A 295 9.62 14.89 -2.60
N LEU A 296 10.62 14.78 -3.48
CA LEU A 296 11.47 15.92 -3.86
C LEU A 296 10.71 16.98 -4.67
N LEU A 297 9.82 16.56 -5.58
CA LEU A 297 8.99 17.48 -6.36
C LEU A 297 7.99 18.23 -5.47
N THR A 298 7.43 17.59 -4.45
CA THR A 298 6.52 18.24 -3.50
C THR A 298 7.26 19.23 -2.59
N LYS A 299 8.47 18.88 -2.13
CA LYS A 299 9.32 19.79 -1.33
C LYS A 299 9.87 20.97 -2.12
N ALA A 300 10.11 20.82 -3.42
CA ALA A 300 10.54 21.92 -4.27
C ALA A 300 9.40 22.90 -4.63
N ALA A 301 8.14 22.49 -4.43
CA ALA A 301 6.95 23.31 -4.69
C ALA A 301 6.47 24.12 -3.46
N SER A 302 7.06 23.89 -2.29
CA SER A 302 6.80 24.56 -1.01
C SER A 302 7.93 25.52 -0.64
#